data_AF-A0AA38CAQ2-F1
#
_entry.id   AF-A0AA38CAQ2-F1
#
_cell.length_a   1.000
_cell.length_b   1.000
_cell.length_c   1.000
_cell.angle_alpha   90.00
_cell.angle_beta   90.00
_cell.angle_gamma   90.00
#
_symmetry.space_group_name_H-M   'P 1'
#
loop_
_entity.id
_entity.type
_entity.pdbx_description
1 polymer ?
#
loop_
_entity_poly.entity_id
_entity_poly.type
_entity_poly.pdbx_seq_one_letter_code
_entity_poly.pdbx_strand_id
1 'polypeptide(L)' 'MQDVKPVGTPLAGHFKLSKEQCPKIEQERNQMSKVPYSSAVGSLMYAMVCTRPDISHAVGA' A
#
# COMPACT_ATOMS: atom_id res chain seq x y z
N MET A 1 -7.07 10.53 14.99
CA MET A 1 -6.73 11.21 13.72
C MET A 1 -6.66 12.73 13.82
N GLN A 2 -6.87 13.34 15.00
CA GLN A 2 -6.92 14.81 15.13
C GLN A 2 -5.52 15.47 15.17
N ASP A 3 -4.45 14.71 15.44
CA ASP A 3 -3.06 15.21 15.58
C ASP A 3 -2.06 14.68 14.54
N VAL A 4 -2.54 14.15 13.40
CA VAL A 4 -1.64 13.63 12.36
C VAL A 4 -1.40 14.71 11.30
N LYS A 5 -0.14 15.09 11.09
CA LYS A 5 0.23 15.95 9.95
C LYS A 5 -0.10 15.20 8.65
N PRO A 6 -0.90 15.79 7.74
CA PRO A 6 -1.19 15.17 6.46
C PRO A 6 0.12 15.01 5.67
N VAL A 7 0.37 13.79 5.18
CA VAL A 7 1.49 13.47 4.30
C VAL A 7 0.90 13.07 2.95
N GLY A 8 1.39 13.67 1.86
CA GLY A 8 0.85 13.45 0.51
C GLY A 8 1.04 12.03 -0.01
N THR A 9 2.16 11.39 0.33
CA THR A 9 2.42 9.98 0.03
C THR A 9 3.04 9.29 1.25
N PRO A 10 2.55 8.11 1.67
CA PRO A 10 3.10 7.40 2.83
C PRO A 10 4.55 6.96 2.63
N LEU A 11 5.00 6.89 1.37
CA LEU A 11 6.38 6.63 0.99
C LEU A 11 7.00 7.91 0.40
N ALA A 12 8.22 8.23 0.85
CA ALA A 12 8.94 9.38 0.34
C ALA A 12 9.37 9.17 -1.12
N GLY A 13 9.22 10.17 -1.98
CA GLY A 13 9.47 10.03 -3.42
C GLY A 13 10.92 9.72 -3.84
N HIS A 14 11.88 9.89 -2.93
CA HIS A 14 13.27 9.46 -3.16
C HIS A 14 13.49 7.96 -2.90
N PHE A 15 12.50 7.26 -2.33
CA PHE A 15 12.58 5.84 -2.08
C PHE A 15 12.24 5.07 -3.36
N LYS A 16 13.28 4.53 -4.00
CA LYS A 16 13.15 3.76 -5.24
C LYS A 16 13.21 2.28 -4.95
N LEU A 17 12.13 1.57 -5.23
CA LEU A 17 12.08 0.12 -5.06
C LEU A 17 12.95 -0.59 -6.11
N SER A 18 13.71 -1.58 -5.68
CA SER A 18 14.57 -2.41 -6.54
C SER A 18 14.23 -3.89 -6.41
N LYS A 19 14.58 -4.69 -7.43
CA LYS A 19 14.51 -6.15 -7.36
C LYS A 19 15.38 -6.73 -6.25
N GLU A 20 16.37 -5.98 -5.76
CA GLU A 20 17.22 -6.39 -4.65
C GLU A 20 16.45 -6.52 -3.33
N GLN A 21 15.31 -5.82 -3.20
CA GLN A 21 14.41 -5.86 -2.04
C GLN A 21 13.34 -6.97 -2.16
N CYS A 22 13.34 -7.75 -3.24
CA CYS A 22 12.47 -8.92 -3.34
C CYS A 22 12.89 -9.98 -2.31
N PRO A 23 11.94 -10.70 -1.72
CA PRO A 23 12.24 -11.78 -0.78
C PRO A 23 13.10 -12.85 -1.48
N LYS A 24 14.26 -13.15 -0.89
CA LYS A 24 15.26 -14.06 -1.47
C LYS A 24 15.15 -15.45 -0.90
N ILE A 25 14.70 -15.58 0.34
CA ILE A 25 14.57 -16.86 1.04
C ILE A 25 13.10 -17.26 1.24
N GLU A 26 12.88 -18.57 1.34
CA GLU A 26 11.54 -19.15 1.51
C GLU A 26 10.83 -18.66 2.79
N GLN A 27 11.58 -18.38 3.86
CA GLN A 27 11.00 -17.83 5.08
C GLN A 27 10.38 -16.45 4.85
N GLU A 28 11.04 -15.56 4.12
CA GLU A 28 10.51 -14.22 3.79
C GLU A 28 9.28 -14.33 2.90
N ARG A 29 9.32 -15.22 1.89
CA ARG A 29 8.15 -15.49 1.03
C ARG A 29 6.95 -16.01 1.81
N ASN A 30 7.18 -16.92 2.76
CA ASN A 30 6.16 -17.45 3.64
C ASN A 30 5.63 -16.43 4.65
N GLN A 31 6.42 -15.42 5.00
CA GLN A 31 5.93 -14.30 5.81
C GLN A 31 5.05 -13.37 4.96
N MET A 32 5.50 -13.02 3.75
CA MET A 32 4.73 -12.17 2.84
C MET A 32 3.43 -12.82 2.36
N SER A 33 3.40 -14.16 2.19
CA SER A 33 2.20 -14.89 1.76
C SER A 33 1.09 -14.87 2.81
N LYS A 34 1.41 -14.66 4.09
CA LYS A 34 0.43 -14.54 5.19
C LYS A 34 -0.29 -13.19 5.16
N VAL A 35 0.28 -12.19 4.48
CA VAL A 35 -0.33 -10.87 4.37
C VAL A 35 -1.19 -10.82 3.10
N PRO A 36 -2.51 -10.56 3.21
CA PRO A 36 -3.42 -10.59 2.07
C PRO A 36 -3.35 -9.30 1.25
N TYR A 37 -2.19 -9.03 0.62
CA TYR A 37 -1.95 -7.81 -0.15
C TYR A 37 -2.98 -7.60 -1.27
N SER A 38 -3.29 -8.66 -2.02
CA SER A 38 -4.28 -8.58 -3.11
C SER A 38 -5.67 -8.20 -2.60
N SER A 39 -6.11 -8.78 -1.48
CA SER A 39 -7.41 -8.44 -0.86
C SER A 39 -7.42 -7.00 -0.33
N ALA A 40 -6.31 -6.52 0.24
CA ALA A 40 -6.20 -5.13 0.70
C ALA A 40 -6.29 -4.13 -0.46
N VAL A 41 -5.56 -4.39 -1.56
CA VAL A 41 -5.61 -3.56 -2.77
C VAL A 41 -7.01 -3.59 -3.40
N GLY A 42 -7.64 -4.77 -3.52
CA GLY A 42 -8.99 -4.90 -4.05
C GLY A 42 -10.05 -4.20 -3.19
N SER A 43 -9.92 -4.28 -1.87
CA SER A 43 -10.82 -3.59 -0.94
C SER A 43 -10.67 -2.07 -1.03
N LEU A 44 -9.44 -1.57 -1.17
CA LEU A 44 -9.17 -0.15 -1.40
C LEU A 44 -9.80 0.31 -2.73
N MET A 45 -9.63 -0.46 -3.82
CA MET A 45 -10.25 -0.17 -5.11
C MET A 45 -11.77 -0.11 -5.01
N TYR A 46 -12.38 -1.08 -4.32
CA TYR A 46 -13.83 -1.07 -4.09
C TYR A 46 -14.27 0.17 -3.31
N ALA A 47 -13.57 0.51 -2.23
CA ALA A 47 -13.89 1.69 -1.44
C ALA A 47 -13.80 2.98 -2.26
N MET A 48 -12.76 3.12 -3.10
CA MET A 48 -12.57 4.26 -4.01
C MET A 48 -13.73 4.44 -4.98
N VAL A 49 -14.22 3.35 -5.59
CA VAL A 49 -15.27 3.42 -6.62
C VAL A 49 -16.67 3.51 -6.01
N CYS A 50 -16.95 2.74 -4.96
CA CYS A 50 -18.32 2.48 -4.53
C CYS A 50 -18.79 3.34 -3.36
N THR A 51 -17.89 3.80 -2.48
CA THR A 51 -18.31 4.39 -1.19
C THR A 51 -17.58 5.67 -0.80
N ARG A 52 -16.32 5.83 -1.21
CA ARG A 52 -15.38 6.84 -0.69
C ARG A 52 -14.45 7.32 -1.82
N PRO A 53 -14.95 8.14 -2.75
CA PRO A 53 -14.15 8.64 -3.87
C PRO A 53 -12.98 9.51 -3.41
N ASP A 54 -13.00 10.08 -2.20
CA ASP A 54 -11.89 10.80 -1.59
C ASP A 54 -10.65 9.94 -1.34
N ILE A 55 -10.80 8.62 -1.20
CA ILE A 55 -9.66 7.69 -1.09
C ILE A 55 -8.90 7.60 -2.43
N SER A 56 -9.57 7.85 -3.56
CA SER A 56 -8.90 7.83 -4.88
C SER A 56 -7.81 8.88 -4.99
N HIS A 57 -7.98 10.01 -4.33
CA HIS A 57 -7.00 11.08 -4.31
C HIS A 57 -5.78 10.73 -3.44
N ALA A 58 -5.96 9.89 -2.41
CA ALA A 58 -4.88 9.47 -1.52
C ALA A 58 -4.07 8.28 -2.08
N VAL A 59 -4.68 7.45 -2.92
CA VAL A 59 -4.05 6.25 -3.51
C VAL A 59 -3.54 6.51 -4.93
N GLY A 60 -4.14 7.45 -5.66
CA GLY A 60 -3.71 7.86 -7.00
C GLY A 60 -2.57 8.86 -6.97
N ALA A 61 -1.33 8.38 -6.88
CA ALA A 61 -0.09 9.11 -7.15
C ALA A 61 0.97 8.16 -7.71
#